data_AF-A0A1Y3ALM4-F1
#
_entry.id   AF-A0A1Y3ALM4-F1
#
_cell.length_a   1.000
_cell.length_b   1.000
_cell.length_c   1.000
_cell.angle_alpha   90.00
_cell.angle_beta   90.00
_cell.angle_gamma   90.00
#
_symmetry.space_group_name_H-M   'P 1'
#
loop_
_entity.id
_entity.type
_entity.pdbx_description
1 polymer ?
#
loop_
_entity_poly.entity_id
_entity_poly.type
_entity_poly.pdbx_seq_one_letter_code
_entity_poly.pdbx_strand_id
1 'polypeptide(L)'
;EIDGHQSSSNIRAIWHPKLNQIVTSRSDGSIQMLYDPKYSIRGALLCSVRKKLKRKEIFTMATPTIITPHALPLFKQERRKSHYVQMLKDRKDPIKSQRPELPVTGSGSGGRIAAAGKTFASFIARNLGVRAKIDDNEDPRDALLRHAKDAEENPYWVTPAYQQNQPKTIFSMEQSTTNDQHDDDDDKHD
;
A
#
# COMPACT_ATOMS: atom_id res chain seq x y z
N GLU A 1 18.16 37.03 25.59
CA GLU A 1 17.19 37.41 26.63
C GLU A 1 17.98 37.63 27.90
N ILE A 2 17.93 38.85 28.43
CA ILE A 2 18.63 39.20 29.68
C ILE A 2 17.71 38.70 30.80
N ASP A 3 17.97 37.50 31.30
CA ASP A 3 17.25 36.97 32.46
C ASP A 3 17.57 37.88 33.66
N GLY A 4 16.55 38.59 34.14
CA GLY A 4 16.61 39.36 35.37
C GLY A 4 16.77 38.43 36.56
N HIS A 5 18.01 38.03 36.85
CA HIS A 5 18.34 37.29 38.05
C HIS A 5 18.18 38.21 39.26
N GLN A 6 17.02 38.15 39.89
CA GLN A 6 16.90 38.48 41.31
C GLN A 6 17.97 37.67 42.06
N SER A 7 18.75 38.33 42.91
CA SER A 7 19.79 37.71 43.73
C SER A 7 19.14 36.79 44.77
N SER A 8 18.82 35.56 44.39
CA SER A 8 18.36 34.52 45.32
C SER A 8 19.52 33.61 45.72
N SER A 9 19.59 33.32 47.02
CA SER A 9 20.63 32.46 47.59
C SER A 9 20.27 30.98 47.41
N ASN A 10 21.30 30.14 47.30
CA ASN A 10 21.12 28.69 47.29
C ASN A 10 20.97 28.20 48.72
N ILE A 11 19.88 27.50 49.02
CA ILE A 11 19.62 26.95 50.36
C ILE A 11 20.26 25.56 50.48
N ARG A 12 20.03 24.70 49.50
CA ARG A 12 20.49 23.31 49.49
C ARG A 12 20.87 22.90 48.08
N ALA A 13 21.99 22.19 47.98
CA ALA A 13 22.43 21.54 46.77
C ALA A 13 22.57 20.03 47.01
N ILE A 14 22.12 19.22 46.06
CA ILE A 14 22.30 17.77 46.08
C ILE A 14 22.82 17.35 44.70
N TRP A 15 23.84 16.51 44.69
CA TRP A 15 24.35 15.88 43.48
C TRP A 15 23.83 14.45 43.37
N HIS A 16 23.25 14.12 42.22
CA HIS A 16 22.80 12.75 41.95
C HIS A 16 23.89 11.95 41.19
N PRO A 17 24.49 10.91 41.80
CA PRO A 17 25.71 10.28 41.28
C PRO A 17 25.50 9.54 39.95
N LYS A 18 24.32 8.93 39.72
CA LYS A 18 24.05 8.18 38.47
C LYS A 18 23.64 9.06 37.29
N LEU A 19 23.07 10.23 37.57
CA LEU A 19 22.59 11.15 36.52
C LEU A 19 23.65 12.20 36.20
N ASN A 20 24.59 12.42 37.12
CA ASN A 20 25.55 13.51 37.08
C ASN A 20 24.84 14.87 36.89
N GLN A 21 23.87 15.15 37.76
CA GLN A 21 23.04 16.37 37.77
C GLN A 21 23.02 16.95 39.17
N ILE A 22 23.19 18.27 39.28
CA ILE A 22 23.13 18.99 40.55
C ILE A 22 21.79 19.70 40.63
N VAL A 23 21.04 19.42 41.69
CA VAL A 23 19.76 20.06 41.98
C VAL A 23 19.98 21.06 43.10
N THR A 24 19.67 22.33 42.85
CA THR A 24 19.79 23.43 43.81
C THR A 24 18.42 24.02 44.08
N SER A 25 18.02 24.06 45.34
CA SER A 25 16.85 24.81 45.80
C SER A 25 17.24 26.24 46.13
N ARG A 26 16.58 27.22 45.50
CA ARG A 26 16.83 28.66 45.72
C ARG A 26 15.84 29.24 46.72
N SER A 27 16.19 30.40 47.31
CA SER A 27 15.37 31.10 48.31
C SER A 27 14.04 31.68 47.77
N ASP A 28 13.90 31.74 46.45
CA ASP A 28 12.68 32.16 45.74
C ASP A 28 11.65 31.02 45.58
N GLY A 29 11.95 29.82 46.08
CA GLY A 29 11.12 28.63 45.92
C GLY A 29 11.27 27.95 44.55
N SER A 30 12.14 28.46 43.68
CA SER A 30 12.50 27.80 42.42
C SER A 30 13.53 26.70 42.65
N ILE A 31 13.46 25.67 41.82
CA ILE A 31 14.45 24.58 41.77
C ILE A 31 15.20 24.73 40.46
N GLN A 32 16.50 24.91 40.56
CA GLN A 32 17.41 24.96 39.42
C GLN A 32 18.15 23.62 39.31
N MET A 33 18.19 23.06 38.10
CA MET A 33 18.96 21.85 37.80
C MET A 33 20.11 22.21 36.86
N LEU A 34 21.33 21.96 37.32
CA LEU A 34 22.55 22.13 36.54
C LEU A 34 22.97 20.76 35.98
N TYR A 35 23.31 20.74 34.70
CA TYR A 35 23.74 19.53 34.00
C TYR A 35 24.80 19.88 32.96
N ASP A 36 25.73 18.94 32.73
CA ASP A 36 26.67 19.01 31.61
C ASP A 36 26.08 18.22 30.42
N PRO A 37 25.93 18.80 29.21
CA PRO A 37 25.39 18.10 28.06
C PRO A 37 26.18 16.85 27.64
N LYS A 38 27.47 16.72 28.00
CA LYS A 38 28.32 15.59 27.60
C LYS A 38 28.32 14.46 28.62
N TYR A 39 28.40 14.78 29.91
CA TYR A 39 28.57 13.79 30.99
C TYR A 39 27.28 13.49 31.75
N SER A 40 26.29 14.37 31.69
CA SER A 40 25.01 14.13 32.30
C SER A 40 24.17 13.15 31.48
N ILE A 41 23.36 12.34 32.14
CA ILE A 41 22.56 11.30 31.48
C ILE A 41 21.10 11.47 31.89
N ARG A 42 20.17 11.41 30.92
CA ARG A 42 18.70 11.47 31.13
C ARG A 42 18.28 12.71 31.94
N GLY A 43 17.25 12.59 32.80
CA GLY A 43 16.80 13.64 33.72
C GLY A 43 16.52 14.97 33.01
N ALA A 44 17.23 16.02 33.42
CA ALA A 44 17.13 17.36 32.85
C ALA A 44 17.30 17.40 31.31
N LEU A 45 18.15 16.54 30.73
CA LEU A 45 18.38 16.49 29.28
C LEU A 45 17.12 16.11 28.49
N LEU A 46 16.24 15.28 29.05
CA LEU A 46 14.98 14.88 28.39
C LEU A 46 14.03 16.07 28.23
N CYS A 47 14.07 17.01 29.18
CA CYS A 47 13.25 18.21 29.17
C CYS A 47 13.91 19.35 28.40
N SER A 48 15.25 19.40 28.33
CA SER A 48 16.01 20.43 27.61
C SER A 48 15.72 20.46 26.10
N VAL A 49 15.57 19.29 25.47
CA VAL A 49 15.26 19.19 24.03
C VAL A 49 13.82 19.62 23.72
N ARG A 50 12.92 19.59 24.69
CA ARG A 50 11.52 19.95 24.49
C ARG A 50 11.38 21.47 24.37
N LYS A 51 11.30 21.95 23.13
CA LYS A 51 10.87 23.34 22.86
C LYS A 51 9.47 23.54 23.45
N LYS A 52 9.27 24.67 24.14
CA LYS A 52 7.95 25.07 24.67
C LYS A 52 6.94 25.01 23.52
N LEU A 53 5.98 24.09 23.60
CA LEU A 53 4.92 24.02 22.61
C LEU A 53 4.15 25.34 22.69
N LYS A 54 4.03 26.06 21.58
CA LYS A 54 3.19 27.25 21.52
C LYS A 54 1.77 26.81 21.91
N ARG A 55 1.31 27.21 23.10
CA ARG A 55 -0.07 27.01 23.53
C ARG A 55 -0.90 27.76 22.49
N LYS A 56 -1.65 27.03 21.66
CA LYS A 56 -2.66 27.67 20.82
C LYS A 56 -3.66 28.26 21.79
N GLU A 57 -3.57 29.57 22.02
CA GLU A 57 -4.62 30.26 22.74
C GLU A 57 -5.86 30.14 21.86
N ILE A 58 -6.75 29.21 22.23
CA ILE A 58 -8.04 28.97 21.56
C ILE A 58 -9.01 30.12 21.90
N PHE A 59 -8.47 31.29 22.27
CA PHE A 59 -9.20 32.54 22.35
C PHE A 59 -9.40 33.12 20.94
N THR A 60 -9.62 32.27 19.94
CA THR A 60 -10.33 32.69 18.75
C THR A 60 -11.75 32.98 19.22
N MET A 61 -12.11 34.26 19.29
CA MET A 61 -13.49 34.67 19.57
C MET A 61 -14.42 33.86 18.69
N ALA A 62 -15.11 32.91 19.32
CA ALA A 62 -16.07 32.05 18.66
C ALA A 62 -17.20 32.97 18.19
N THR A 63 -17.13 33.43 16.94
CA THR A 63 -18.18 34.25 16.35
C THR A 63 -19.52 33.53 16.58
N PRO A 64 -20.52 34.15 17.23
CA PRO A 64 -21.78 33.47 17.47
C PRO A 64 -22.44 33.17 16.12
N THR A 65 -22.86 31.93 15.91
CA THR A 65 -23.57 31.54 14.68
C THR A 65 -25.01 31.96 14.77
N ILE A 66 -25.46 32.81 13.85
CA ILE A 66 -26.85 33.27 13.76
C ILE A 66 -27.65 32.23 12.97
N ILE A 67 -28.61 31.57 13.62
CA ILE A 67 -29.45 30.55 12.97
C ILE A 67 -30.75 31.19 12.48
N THR A 68 -30.94 31.21 11.17
CA THR A 68 -32.20 31.65 10.53
C THR A 68 -33.20 30.48 10.44
N PRO A 69 -34.37 30.54 11.11
CA PRO A 69 -35.28 29.39 11.21
C PRO A 69 -35.94 28.99 9.87
N HIS A 70 -36.20 29.94 8.97
CA HIS A 70 -36.86 29.72 7.67
C HIS A 70 -35.97 30.07 6.47
N ALA A 71 -34.66 29.81 6.56
CA ALA A 71 -33.79 29.95 5.39
C ALA A 71 -33.96 28.78 4.42
N LEU A 72 -33.89 29.08 3.12
CA LEU A 72 -33.79 28.08 2.06
C LEU A 72 -32.59 27.14 2.35
N PRO A 73 -32.64 25.87 1.92
CA PRO A 73 -31.54 24.91 2.12
C PRO A 73 -30.17 25.44 1.68
N LEU A 74 -30.15 26.25 0.61
CA LEU A 74 -28.93 26.86 0.08
C LEU A 74 -28.29 27.88 1.04
N PHE A 75 -29.09 28.59 1.85
CA PHE A 75 -28.62 29.60 2.81
C PHE A 75 -28.54 29.07 4.24
N LYS A 76 -28.86 27.79 4.45
CA LYS A 76 -28.85 27.17 5.78
C LYS A 76 -27.42 26.91 6.23
N GLN A 77 -26.95 27.70 7.20
CA GLN A 77 -25.63 27.50 7.80
C GLN A 77 -25.58 26.16 8.56
N GLU A 78 -24.49 25.39 8.37
CA GLU A 78 -24.27 24.17 9.15
C GLU A 78 -24.08 24.53 10.63
N ARG A 79 -24.82 23.83 11.51
CA ARG A 79 -24.63 23.97 12.95
C ARG A 79 -23.20 23.55 13.33
N ARG A 80 -22.59 24.27 14.26
CA ARG A 80 -21.31 23.88 14.84
C ARG A 80 -21.44 22.49 15.45
N LYS A 81 -20.67 21.55 14.93
CA LYS A 81 -20.56 20.20 15.48
C LYS A 81 -19.33 20.15 16.39
N SER A 82 -19.25 19.16 17.27
CA SER A 82 -18.03 18.95 18.05
C SER A 82 -16.85 18.70 17.12
N HIS A 83 -15.65 19.07 17.58
CA HIS A 83 -14.42 18.88 16.82
C HIS A 83 -14.23 17.42 16.37
N TYR A 84 -14.65 16.45 17.20
CA TYR A 84 -14.62 15.03 16.86
C TYR A 84 -15.52 14.70 15.65
N VAL A 85 -16.75 15.23 15.61
CA VAL A 85 -17.68 14.96 14.51
C VAL A 85 -17.22 15.64 13.22
N GLN A 86 -16.65 16.85 13.31
CA GLN A 86 -16.04 17.51 12.15
C GLN A 86 -14.87 16.70 11.61
N MET A 87 -13.95 16.25 12.47
CA MET A 87 -12.81 15.42 12.09
C MET A 87 -13.26 14.12 11.40
N LEU A 88 -14.31 13.45 11.88
CA LEU A 88 -14.86 12.25 11.24
C LEU A 88 -15.47 12.55 9.86
N LYS A 89 -16.10 13.72 9.68
CA LYS A 89 -16.65 14.16 8.39
C LYS A 89 -15.52 14.47 7.42
N ASP A 90 -14.54 15.27 7.84
CA ASP A 90 -13.40 15.66 7.01
C ASP A 90 -12.56 14.46 6.56
N ARG A 91 -12.47 13.41 7.39
CA ARG A 91 -11.82 12.14 7.02
C ARG A 91 -12.54 11.36 5.91
N LYS A 92 -13.87 11.54 5.77
CA LYS A 92 -14.67 10.90 4.72
C LYS A 92 -14.63 11.69 3.41
N ASP A 93 -14.42 13.00 3.48
CA ASP A 93 -14.27 13.85 2.29
C ASP A 93 -12.98 13.47 1.52
N PRO A 94 -13.07 13.01 0.26
CA PRO A 94 -11.90 12.50 -0.48
C PRO A 94 -10.85 13.59 -0.72
N ILE A 95 -11.28 14.83 -0.97
CA ILE A 95 -10.41 15.98 -1.26
C ILE A 95 -9.64 16.42 -0.01
N LYS A 96 -10.33 16.58 1.14
CA LYS A 96 -9.69 17.04 2.38
C LYS A 96 -8.80 15.99 3.01
N SER A 97 -9.26 14.74 2.99
CA SER A 97 -8.55 13.61 3.58
C SER A 97 -7.44 13.07 2.66
N GLN A 98 -7.41 13.52 1.39
CA GLN A 98 -6.60 12.93 0.31
C GLN A 98 -6.67 11.39 0.34
N ARG A 99 -7.89 10.89 0.58
CA ARG A 99 -8.12 9.46 0.80
C ARG A 99 -7.94 8.75 -0.54
N PRO A 100 -7.16 7.66 -0.60
CA PRO A 100 -7.09 6.83 -1.80
C PRO A 100 -8.47 6.38 -2.25
N GLU A 101 -8.65 6.34 -3.56
CA GLU A 101 -9.85 5.81 -4.21
C GLU A 101 -10.15 4.40 -3.71
N LEU A 102 -11.36 4.19 -3.18
CA LEU A 102 -11.76 2.86 -2.73
C LEU A 102 -11.99 1.93 -3.93
N PRO A 103 -11.85 0.61 -3.74
CA PRO A 103 -12.33 -0.36 -4.72
C PRO A 103 -13.82 -0.14 -5.00
N VAL A 104 -14.23 -0.28 -6.27
CA VAL A 104 -15.62 -0.05 -6.68
C VAL A 104 -16.51 -1.14 -6.10
N THR A 105 -17.39 -0.75 -5.17
CA THR A 105 -18.38 -1.63 -4.55
C THR A 105 -19.73 -1.45 -5.26
N GLY A 106 -20.08 -2.33 -6.21
CA GLY A 106 -21.34 -2.16 -6.94
C GLY A 106 -21.32 -2.74 -8.34
N SER A 107 -22.27 -2.35 -9.18
CA SER A 107 -22.11 -2.46 -10.63
C SER A 107 -20.97 -1.52 -11.06
N GLY A 108 -20.09 -2.00 -11.96
CA GLY A 108 -19.05 -1.15 -12.52
C GLY A 108 -19.68 0.03 -13.26
N SER A 109 -19.17 1.24 -13.02
CA SER A 109 -19.65 2.46 -13.66
C SER A 109 -18.46 3.40 -13.89
N GLY A 110 -18.53 4.23 -14.94
CA GLY A 110 -17.48 5.21 -15.26
C GLY A 110 -16.13 4.59 -15.66
N GLY A 111 -16.14 3.48 -16.39
CA GLY A 111 -14.91 2.82 -16.88
C GLY A 111 -14.18 1.96 -15.84
N ARG A 112 -14.70 1.86 -14.62
CA ARG A 112 -14.14 1.01 -13.57
C ARG A 112 -14.89 -0.31 -13.50
N ILE A 113 -14.16 -1.40 -13.63
CA ILE A 113 -14.70 -2.76 -13.51
C ILE A 113 -14.88 -3.05 -12.02
N ALA A 114 -16.12 -3.37 -11.62
CA ALA A 114 -16.38 -3.80 -10.26
C ALA A 114 -15.98 -5.27 -10.05
N ALA A 115 -15.95 -5.69 -8.79
CA ALA A 115 -15.72 -7.10 -8.45
C ALA A 115 -16.66 -8.03 -9.24
N ALA A 116 -16.09 -9.09 -9.82
CA ALA A 116 -16.78 -10.00 -10.71
C ALA A 116 -18.02 -10.65 -10.06
N GLY A 117 -19.10 -10.81 -10.82
CA GLY A 117 -20.29 -11.56 -10.41
C GLY A 117 -21.53 -10.73 -10.07
N LYS A 118 -21.48 -9.40 -10.13
CA LYS A 118 -22.67 -8.56 -9.93
C LYS A 118 -23.52 -8.34 -11.18
N THR A 119 -22.95 -8.47 -12.37
CA THR A 119 -23.68 -8.35 -13.64
C THR A 119 -23.79 -9.69 -14.35
N PHE A 120 -24.90 -9.92 -15.05
CA PHE A 120 -25.11 -11.13 -15.84
C PHE A 120 -24.03 -11.32 -16.91
N ALA A 121 -23.59 -10.24 -17.55
CA ALA A 121 -22.47 -10.26 -18.50
C ALA A 121 -21.17 -10.74 -17.83
N SER A 122 -20.87 -10.27 -16.61
CA SER A 122 -19.71 -10.75 -15.83
C SER A 122 -19.86 -12.22 -15.43
N PHE A 123 -21.08 -12.67 -15.12
CA PHE A 123 -21.37 -14.08 -14.82
C PHE A 123 -21.18 -14.99 -16.05
N ILE A 124 -21.69 -14.58 -17.22
CA ILE A 124 -21.46 -15.30 -18.48
C ILE A 124 -19.96 -15.35 -18.80
N ALA A 125 -19.26 -14.21 -18.78
CA ALA A 125 -17.84 -14.14 -19.08
C ALA A 125 -17.01 -15.05 -18.17
N ARG A 126 -17.35 -15.10 -16.87
CA ARG A 126 -16.71 -16.01 -15.91
C ARG A 126 -17.00 -17.48 -16.25
N ASN A 127 -18.26 -17.82 -16.54
CA ASN A 127 -18.63 -19.21 -16.77
C ASN A 127 -18.13 -19.75 -18.12
N LEU A 128 -18.15 -18.92 -19.17
CA LEU A 128 -17.57 -19.27 -20.48
C LEU A 128 -16.04 -19.36 -20.37
N GLY A 129 -15.40 -18.36 -19.75
CA GLY A 129 -13.95 -18.31 -19.58
C GLY A 129 -13.37 -19.35 -18.63
N VAL A 130 -14.20 -20.06 -17.85
CA VAL A 130 -13.78 -21.20 -17.03
C VAL A 130 -14.07 -22.55 -17.72
N ARG A 131 -15.11 -22.64 -18.55
CA ARG A 131 -15.50 -23.90 -19.22
C ARG A 131 -14.71 -24.22 -20.49
N ALA A 132 -14.26 -23.21 -21.22
CA ALA A 132 -13.54 -23.39 -22.48
C ALA A 132 -12.14 -22.75 -22.40
N LYS A 133 -11.41 -22.99 -21.31
CA LYS A 133 -9.99 -22.68 -21.28
C LYS A 133 -9.26 -23.66 -22.20
N ILE A 134 -8.94 -23.20 -23.40
CA ILE A 134 -7.73 -23.67 -24.07
C ILE A 134 -6.61 -23.21 -23.13
N ASP A 135 -5.75 -24.13 -22.69
CA ASP A 135 -4.63 -23.74 -21.85
C ASP A 135 -3.70 -22.87 -22.69
N ASP A 136 -3.63 -21.57 -22.37
CA ASP A 136 -2.78 -20.62 -23.10
C ASP A 136 -1.29 -21.01 -23.03
N ASN A 137 -0.93 -21.95 -22.14
CA ASN A 137 0.41 -22.50 -22.00
C ASN A 137 0.64 -23.79 -22.81
N GLU A 138 -0.36 -24.34 -23.49
CA GLU A 138 -0.19 -25.53 -24.32
C GLU A 138 0.41 -25.13 -25.67
N ASP A 139 1.59 -25.65 -25.99
CA ASP A 139 2.25 -25.35 -27.25
C ASP A 139 1.38 -25.85 -28.42
N PRO A 140 1.10 -25.02 -29.44
CA PRO A 140 0.16 -25.37 -30.52
C PRO A 140 0.64 -26.58 -31.32
N ARG A 141 1.95 -26.84 -31.32
CA ARG A 141 2.58 -28.00 -31.96
C ARG A 141 2.19 -29.29 -31.27
N ASP A 142 2.26 -29.32 -29.94
CA ASP A 142 1.99 -30.53 -29.16
C ASP A 142 0.49 -30.87 -29.18
N ALA A 143 -0.37 -29.85 -29.15
CA ALA A 143 -1.81 -30.02 -29.35
C ALA A 143 -2.14 -30.64 -30.72
N LEU A 144 -1.45 -30.23 -31.79
CA LEU A 144 -1.63 -30.82 -33.12
C LEU A 144 -1.08 -32.25 -33.18
N LEU A 145 0.11 -32.49 -32.61
CA LEU A 145 0.74 -33.82 -32.57
C LEU A 145 -0.07 -34.83 -31.75
N ARG A 146 -0.76 -34.39 -30.69
CA ARG A 146 -1.67 -35.23 -29.90
C ARG A 146 -2.73 -35.91 -30.77
N HIS A 147 -3.26 -35.20 -31.77
CA HIS A 147 -4.28 -35.71 -32.68
C HIS A 147 -3.72 -36.45 -33.89
N ALA A 148 -2.39 -36.45 -34.10
CA ALA A 148 -1.78 -37.12 -35.24
C ALA A 148 -1.98 -38.64 -35.21
N LYS A 149 -1.81 -39.27 -34.02
CA LYS A 149 -2.01 -40.73 -33.85
C LYS A 149 -3.46 -41.14 -34.11
N ASP A 150 -4.41 -40.40 -33.54
CA ASP A 150 -5.84 -40.68 -33.73
C ASP A 150 -6.26 -40.55 -35.21
N ALA A 151 -5.65 -39.61 -35.95
CA ALA A 151 -5.92 -39.39 -37.37
C ALA A 151 -5.31 -40.48 -38.27
N GLU A 152 -4.17 -41.07 -37.89
CA GLU A 152 -3.56 -42.22 -38.56
C GLU A 152 -4.37 -43.50 -38.34
N GLU A 153 -4.82 -43.74 -37.10
CA GLU A 153 -5.56 -44.95 -36.74
C GLU A 153 -7.00 -44.97 -37.29
N ASN A 154 -7.68 -43.82 -37.28
CA ASN A 154 -9.08 -43.70 -37.74
C ASN A 154 -9.24 -42.62 -38.82
N PRO A 155 -8.71 -42.86 -40.04
CA PRO A 155 -8.87 -41.92 -41.13
C PRO A 155 -10.34 -41.89 -41.59
N TYR A 156 -11.06 -40.82 -41.31
CA TYR A 156 -12.49 -40.73 -41.66
C TYR A 156 -12.78 -39.75 -42.80
N TRP A 157 -12.22 -38.54 -42.76
CA TRP A 157 -12.66 -37.45 -43.66
C TRP A 157 -11.92 -37.35 -45.00
N VAL A 158 -10.61 -37.64 -45.06
CA VAL A 158 -9.78 -37.32 -46.25
C VAL A 158 -8.96 -38.53 -46.71
N THR A 159 -8.21 -39.15 -45.79
CA THR A 159 -7.28 -40.23 -46.10
C THR A 159 -7.89 -41.45 -46.83
N PRO A 160 -9.14 -41.89 -46.55
CA PRO A 160 -9.71 -43.06 -47.24
C PRO A 160 -9.84 -42.89 -48.75
N ALA A 161 -10.17 -41.69 -49.22
CA ALA A 161 -10.36 -41.41 -50.65
C ALA A 161 -9.02 -41.43 -51.43
N TYR A 162 -7.92 -41.07 -50.77
CA TYR A 162 -6.60 -40.99 -51.39
C TYR A 162 -5.76 -42.25 -51.21
N GLN A 163 -6.18 -43.19 -50.36
CA GLN A 163 -5.45 -44.43 -50.09
C GLN A 163 -5.15 -45.26 -51.34
N GLN A 164 -6.03 -45.23 -52.35
CA GLN A 164 -5.87 -46.01 -53.58
C GLN A 164 -5.04 -45.30 -54.65
N ASN A 165 -5.19 -43.98 -54.79
CA ASN A 165 -4.66 -43.22 -55.93
C ASN A 165 -3.45 -42.34 -55.59
N GLN A 166 -3.05 -42.26 -54.32
CA GLN A 166 -1.93 -41.42 -53.92
C GLN A 166 -0.58 -42.07 -54.29
N PRO A 167 0.25 -41.43 -55.13
CA PRO A 167 1.60 -41.92 -55.41
C PRO A 167 2.46 -41.85 -54.14
N LYS A 168 3.36 -42.82 -53.97
CA LYS A 168 4.31 -42.82 -52.84
C LYS A 168 5.19 -41.58 -52.92
N THR A 169 5.14 -40.75 -51.88
CA THR A 169 5.97 -39.55 -51.79
C THR A 169 7.42 -39.94 -51.56
N ILE A 170 8.30 -39.60 -52.50
CA ILE A 170 9.75 -39.82 -52.38
C ILE A 170 10.33 -38.54 -51.78
N PHE A 171 10.62 -38.57 -50.49
CA PHE A 171 11.37 -37.49 -49.84
C PHE A 171 12.85 -37.64 -50.16
N SER A 172 13.55 -36.52 -50.35
CA SER A 172 15.02 -36.54 -50.36
C SER A 172 15.50 -37.02 -49.00
N MET A 173 16.41 -38.00 -48.96
CA MET A 173 17.09 -38.37 -47.71
C MET A 173 17.79 -37.11 -47.20
N GLU A 174 17.36 -36.58 -46.05
CA GLU A 174 18.11 -35.53 -45.37
C GLU A 174 19.49 -36.10 -45.01
N GLN A 175 20.55 -35.39 -45.39
CA GLN A 175 21.87 -35.68 -44.88
C GLN A 175 21.81 -35.51 -43.36
N SER A 176 21.97 -36.60 -42.62
CA SER A 176 22.11 -36.57 -41.17
C SER A 176 23.29 -35.66 -40.81
N THR A 177 23.02 -34.45 -40.35
CA THR A 177 24.03 -33.61 -39.72
C THR A 177 24.41 -34.26 -38.38
N THR A 178 25.61 -34.82 -38.35
CA THR A 178 26.35 -35.14 -37.13
C THR A 178 26.72 -33.85 -36.37
N ASN A 179 26.76 -33.94 -35.03
CA ASN A 179 27.03 -32.92 -33.98
C ASN A 179 25.81 -32.05 -33.61
N ASP A 180 25.35 -32.02 -32.36
CA ASP A 180 26.15 -31.81 -31.15
C ASP A 180 25.88 -32.83 -30.02
N GLN A 181 26.95 -33.51 -29.59
CA GLN A 181 27.07 -34.00 -28.22
C GLN A 181 27.21 -32.77 -27.32
N HIS A 182 26.23 -32.54 -26.45
CA HIS A 182 26.42 -31.66 -25.30
C HIS A 182 27.09 -32.54 -24.23
N ASP A 183 28.42 -32.45 -24.15
CA ASP A 183 29.21 -33.03 -23.07
C ASP A 183 28.91 -32.24 -21.78
N ASP A 184 28.20 -32.88 -20.85
CA ASP A 184 28.07 -32.43 -19.46
C ASP A 184 29.30 -32.89 -18.67
N ASP A 185 30.41 -32.15 -18.78
CA ASP A 185 31.51 -32.19 -17.82
C ASP A 185 31.37 -30.99 -16.87
N ASP A 186 30.58 -31.15 -15.80
CA ASP A 186 30.58 -30.23 -14.66
C ASP A 186 31.72 -30.62 -13.69
N ASP A 187 32.75 -29.78 -13.70
CA ASP A 187 33.87 -29.75 -12.76
C ASP A 187 33.41 -29.76 -11.29
N LYS A 188 33.84 -30.79 -10.55
CA LYS A 188 33.94 -30.73 -9.08
C LYS A 188 35.15 -29.88 -8.70
N HIS A 189 34.91 -28.68 -8.21
CA HIS A 189 35.89 -27.94 -7.42
C HIS A 189 35.71 -28.24 -5.93
N ASP A 190 36.74 -28.85 -5.33
CA ASP A 190 37.04 -28.76 -3.89
C ASP A 190 37.52 -27.34 -3.52
#